data_AF-A0A7T5RVC4-F1
#
_entry.id   AF-A0A7T5RVC4-F1
#
_cell.length_a   1.000
_cell.length_b   1.000
_cell.length_c   1.000
_cell.angle_alpha   90.00
_cell.angle_beta   90.00
_cell.angle_gamma   90.00
#
_symmetry.space_group_name_H-M   'P 1'
#
loop_
_entity.id
_entity.type
_entity.pdbx_description
1 polymer ?
#
loop_
_entity_poly.entity_id
_entity_poly.type
_entity_poly.pdbx_seq_one_letter_code
_entity_poly.pdbx_strand_id
1 'polypeptide(L)'
;MSDALQTNSANRAVILLHKFRQSAPPPSDKRNQRTVRHALARMYGYDIDDTSMLMQIIGELWRVPGQIRMDLGKIESLNPTPFNRVVTDLEKVLSGLILDSDAVSVANSIPHSLESSLEMISAYLDIHCPEALPSKDNLKDLLGSVSQLMEDIKSADLDNKFTDFFLHRLDELHYALNHYDTLGPHEVLRKVDEIFGSLLRQYPSIRQSSKKQDIAKSIFNIGTAILLAIQLVNGSFELAENYQHLLVSEERKK
;
A
#
# COMPACT_ATOMS: atom_id res chain seq x y z
N MET A 1 -3.78 -22.34 -14.30
CA MET A 1 -3.33 -22.22 -12.90
C MET A 1 -3.57 -20.78 -12.51
N SER A 2 -4.28 -20.54 -11.40
CA SER A 2 -4.69 -19.20 -10.98
C SER A 2 -3.46 -18.33 -10.76
N ASP A 3 -3.32 -17.25 -11.53
CA ASP A 3 -2.30 -16.20 -11.40
C ASP A 3 -2.62 -15.26 -10.21
N ALA A 4 -3.25 -15.81 -9.16
CA ALA A 4 -3.54 -15.09 -7.94
C ALA A 4 -2.21 -14.76 -7.27
N LEU A 5 -1.98 -13.47 -7.02
CA LEU A 5 -1.05 -13.08 -5.98
C LEU A 5 -1.45 -13.85 -4.71
N GLN A 6 -0.52 -14.55 -4.08
CA GLN A 6 -0.69 -15.11 -2.74
C GLN A 6 0.15 -14.25 -1.83
N THR A 7 -0.36 -13.12 -1.36
CA THR A 7 0.43 -12.15 -0.59
C THR A 7 -0.28 -11.79 0.71
N ASN A 8 -0.47 -12.79 1.59
CA ASN A 8 -0.80 -12.52 2.99
C ASN A 8 0.31 -11.71 3.67
N SER A 9 0.03 -11.16 4.86
CA SER A 9 0.97 -10.28 5.59
C SER A 9 2.36 -10.88 5.83
N ALA A 10 2.47 -12.19 6.07
CA ALA A 10 3.76 -12.85 6.26
C ALA A 10 4.53 -13.01 4.94
N ASN A 11 3.86 -13.38 3.85
CA ASN A 11 4.53 -13.40 2.54
C ASN A 11 5.00 -12.00 2.11
N ARG A 12 4.20 -10.96 2.39
CA ARG A 12 4.62 -9.57 2.14
C ARG A 12 5.93 -9.24 2.85
N ALA A 13 6.09 -9.70 4.10
CA ALA A 13 7.35 -9.56 4.83
C ALA A 13 8.52 -10.29 4.14
N VAL A 14 8.31 -11.51 3.64
CA VAL A 14 9.34 -12.26 2.90
C VAL A 14 9.75 -11.52 1.63
N ILE A 15 8.79 -11.09 0.82
CA ILE A 15 9.04 -10.33 -0.43
C ILE A 15 9.81 -9.05 -0.11
N LEU A 16 9.42 -8.34 0.94
CA LEU A 16 10.08 -7.12 1.40
C LEU A 16 11.54 -7.36 1.77
N LEU A 17 11.83 -8.37 2.61
CA LEU A 17 13.19 -8.69 3.02
C LEU A 17 14.06 -9.08 1.82
N HIS A 18 13.49 -9.85 0.89
CA HIS A 18 14.18 -10.26 -0.33
C HIS A 18 14.49 -9.07 -1.25
N LYS A 19 13.49 -8.24 -1.56
CA LYS A 19 13.65 -7.03 -2.37
C LYS A 19 14.65 -6.05 -1.74
N PHE A 20 14.62 -5.89 -0.41
CA PHE A 20 15.57 -5.03 0.28
C PHE A 20 17.01 -5.53 0.12
N ARG A 21 17.26 -6.84 0.27
CA ARG A 21 18.59 -7.45 0.04
C ARG A 21 19.06 -7.27 -1.41
N GLN A 22 18.18 -7.48 -2.39
CA GLN A 22 18.51 -7.26 -3.80
C GLN A 22 18.81 -5.80 -4.13
N SER A 23 18.12 -4.89 -3.44
CA SER A 23 18.25 -3.45 -3.66
C SER A 23 19.41 -2.83 -2.89
N ALA A 24 19.95 -3.54 -1.88
CA ALA A 24 21.11 -3.11 -1.14
C ALA A 24 22.31 -2.85 -2.10
N PRO A 25 22.96 -1.69 -2.02
CA PRO A 25 24.14 -1.40 -2.84
C PRO A 25 25.26 -2.41 -2.57
N PRO A 26 26.06 -2.80 -3.57
CA PRO A 26 27.15 -3.75 -3.37
C PRO A 26 28.16 -3.22 -2.34
N PRO A 27 28.87 -4.10 -1.62
CA PRO A 27 29.85 -3.69 -0.61
C PRO A 27 30.98 -2.81 -1.16
N SER A 28 31.24 -2.87 -2.47
CA SER A 28 32.23 -2.08 -3.20
C SER A 28 31.87 -0.60 -3.35
N ASP A 29 30.59 -0.23 -3.18
CA ASP A 29 30.15 1.16 -3.33
C ASP A 29 30.70 2.04 -2.19
N LYS A 30 30.83 3.34 -2.45
CA LYS A 30 31.27 4.29 -1.42
C LYS A 30 30.30 4.27 -0.25
N ARG A 31 30.81 4.45 0.98
CA ARG A 31 30.00 4.37 2.21
C ARG A 31 28.78 5.31 2.20
N ASN A 32 28.90 6.48 1.58
CA ASN A 32 27.80 7.45 1.43
C ASN A 32 26.74 7.02 0.38
N GLN A 33 27.03 6.01 -0.44
CA GLN A 33 26.12 5.42 -1.44
C GLN A 33 25.52 4.09 -1.00
N ARG A 34 25.89 3.59 0.19
CA ARG A 34 25.45 2.32 0.74
C ARG A 34 24.32 2.46 1.76
N THR A 35 23.58 3.56 1.72
CA THR A 35 22.61 3.86 2.78
C THR A 35 21.25 3.20 2.54
N VAL A 36 20.44 3.03 3.60
CA VAL A 36 19.05 2.56 3.50
C VAL A 36 18.25 3.40 2.52
N ARG A 37 18.49 4.71 2.48
CA ARG A 37 17.94 5.64 1.49
C ARG A 37 18.17 5.17 0.05
N HIS A 38 19.41 4.79 -0.30
CA HIS A 38 19.73 4.29 -1.63
C HIS A 38 19.03 2.97 -1.93
N ALA A 39 18.98 2.06 -0.95
CA ALA A 39 18.31 0.77 -1.10
C ALA A 39 16.79 0.93 -1.31
N LEU A 40 16.13 1.77 -0.53
CA LEU A 40 14.69 2.04 -0.64
C LEU A 40 14.35 2.78 -1.94
N ALA A 41 15.13 3.80 -2.31
CA ALA A 41 14.95 4.52 -3.57
C ALA A 41 15.04 3.55 -4.77
N ARG A 42 16.01 2.63 -4.77
CA ARG A 42 16.14 1.60 -5.79
C ARG A 42 14.99 0.58 -5.76
N MET A 43 14.61 0.12 -4.57
CA MET A 43 13.57 -0.89 -4.37
C MET A 43 12.21 -0.41 -4.89
N TYR A 44 11.90 0.86 -4.68
CA TYR A 44 10.59 1.44 -4.99
C TYR A 44 10.56 2.36 -6.20
N GLY A 45 11.73 2.70 -6.77
CA GLY A 45 11.85 3.53 -7.97
C GLY A 45 11.69 5.02 -7.72
N TYR A 46 12.08 5.52 -6.54
CA TYR A 46 11.95 6.92 -6.16
C TYR A 46 13.23 7.73 -6.28
N ASP A 47 13.03 9.05 -6.35
CA ASP A 47 14.13 9.98 -6.13
C ASP A 47 14.72 9.77 -4.73
N ILE A 48 16.04 9.69 -4.70
CA ILE A 48 16.80 9.52 -3.48
C ILE A 48 16.66 10.72 -2.55
N ASP A 49 16.38 11.89 -3.09
CA ASP A 49 16.25 13.15 -2.35
C ASP A 49 14.85 13.35 -1.75
N ASP A 50 13.86 12.55 -2.17
CA ASP A 50 12.50 12.57 -1.61
C ASP A 50 12.43 11.89 -0.24
N THR A 51 12.96 12.59 0.76
CA THR A 51 13.01 12.12 2.14
C THR A 51 11.61 11.87 2.71
N SER A 52 10.61 12.65 2.30
CA SER A 52 9.23 12.48 2.77
C SER A 52 8.68 11.12 2.34
N MET A 53 8.82 10.79 1.05
CA MET A 53 8.35 9.54 0.51
C MET A 53 9.09 8.34 1.11
N LEU A 54 10.42 8.44 1.24
CA LEU A 54 11.21 7.36 1.83
C LEU A 54 10.87 7.10 3.32
N MET A 55 10.55 8.15 4.09
CA MET A 55 10.06 8.00 5.46
C MET A 55 8.66 7.39 5.51
N GLN A 56 7.77 7.77 4.59
CA GLN A 56 6.46 7.15 4.46
C GLN A 56 6.59 5.65 4.19
N ILE A 57 7.48 5.26 3.27
CA ILE A 57 7.78 3.85 3.00
C ILE A 57 8.20 3.13 4.27
N ILE A 58 9.18 3.65 5.01
CA ILE A 58 9.62 3.07 6.29
C ILE A 58 8.41 2.88 7.24
N GLY A 59 7.56 3.91 7.36
CA GLY A 59 6.35 3.84 8.16
C GLY A 59 5.40 2.70 7.75
N GLU A 60 5.22 2.49 6.44
CA GLU A 60 4.41 1.38 5.93
C GLU A 60 5.06 0.01 6.19
N LEU A 61 6.38 -0.12 6.02
CA LEU A 61 7.09 -1.37 6.34
C LEU A 61 6.95 -1.75 7.82
N TRP A 62 6.97 -0.74 8.71
CA TRP A 62 6.77 -0.93 10.15
C TRP A 62 5.37 -1.42 10.54
N ARG A 63 4.37 -1.32 9.66
CA ARG A 63 3.03 -1.85 9.91
C ARG A 63 2.92 -3.35 9.67
N VAL A 64 3.80 -3.93 8.84
CA VAL A 64 3.76 -5.36 8.47
C VAL A 64 3.78 -6.30 9.69
N PRO A 65 4.66 -6.13 10.70
CA PRO A 65 4.61 -6.92 11.93
C PRO A 65 3.24 -6.87 12.64
N GLY A 66 2.62 -5.70 12.69
CA GLY A 66 1.30 -5.52 13.27
C GLY A 66 0.21 -6.27 12.50
N GLN A 67 0.26 -6.21 11.17
CA GLN A 67 -0.66 -6.97 10.30
C GLN A 67 -0.52 -8.48 10.52
N ILE A 68 0.71 -9.01 10.59
CA ILE A 68 0.95 -10.44 10.85
C ILE A 68 0.31 -10.86 12.18
N ARG A 69 0.48 -10.07 13.25
CA ARG A 69 -0.17 -10.37 14.54
C ARG A 69 -1.69 -10.32 14.46
N MET A 70 -2.24 -9.35 13.75
CA MET A 70 -3.69 -9.25 13.56
C MET A 70 -4.24 -10.47 12.82
N ASP A 71 -3.57 -10.92 11.75
CA ASP A 71 -4.00 -12.09 10.99
C ASP A 71 -3.89 -13.38 11.80
N LEU A 72 -2.79 -13.55 12.53
CA LEU A 72 -2.64 -14.69 13.45
C LEU A 72 -3.68 -14.66 14.58
N GLY A 73 -4.05 -13.47 15.06
CA GLY A 73 -5.08 -13.28 16.08
C GLY A 73 -6.49 -13.67 15.64
N LYS A 74 -6.75 -13.78 14.32
CA LYS A 74 -8.02 -14.30 13.78
C LYS A 74 -8.15 -15.82 13.93
N ILE A 75 -7.06 -16.52 14.27
CA ILE A 75 -7.01 -17.99 14.36
C ILE A 75 -7.20 -18.41 15.82
N GLU A 76 -8.43 -18.76 16.20
CA GLU A 76 -8.81 -19.05 17.59
C GLU A 76 -8.00 -20.19 18.25
N SER A 77 -7.53 -21.17 17.47
CA SER A 77 -6.80 -22.35 17.97
C SER A 77 -5.28 -22.15 18.09
N LEU A 78 -4.77 -20.97 17.74
CA LEU A 78 -3.34 -20.72 17.64
C LEU A 78 -2.71 -20.41 19.01
N ASN A 79 -1.62 -21.09 19.37
CA ASN A 79 -0.73 -20.58 20.41
C ASN A 79 0.14 -19.45 19.82
N PRO A 80 -0.01 -18.20 20.25
CA PRO A 80 0.65 -17.06 19.60
C PRO A 80 2.14 -16.95 19.94
N THR A 81 2.62 -17.66 20.98
CA THR A 81 3.97 -17.46 21.54
C THR A 81 5.10 -17.68 20.53
N PRO A 82 5.14 -18.78 19.77
CA PRO A 82 6.22 -19.01 18.80
C PRO A 82 6.19 -17.99 17.66
N PHE A 83 5.00 -17.62 17.20
CA PHE A 83 4.81 -16.66 16.12
C PHE A 83 5.22 -15.24 16.53
N ASN A 84 4.86 -14.83 17.75
CA ASN A 84 5.24 -13.53 18.28
C ASN A 84 6.75 -13.35 18.35
N ARG A 85 7.51 -14.41 18.64
CA ARG A 85 8.97 -14.36 18.60
C ARG A 85 9.49 -14.03 17.19
N VAL A 86 8.96 -14.70 16.17
CA VAL A 86 9.32 -14.46 14.76
C VAL A 86 8.98 -13.01 14.37
N VAL A 87 7.79 -12.53 14.74
CA VAL A 87 7.38 -11.14 14.48
C VAL A 87 8.29 -10.15 15.20
N THR A 88 8.70 -10.42 16.43
CA THR A 88 9.64 -9.56 17.16
C THR A 88 11.04 -9.57 16.54
N ASP A 89 11.48 -10.69 15.96
CA ASP A 89 12.75 -10.73 15.23
C ASP A 89 12.65 -9.93 13.91
N LEU A 90 11.50 -9.92 13.24
CA LEU A 90 11.23 -9.02 12.11
C LEU A 90 11.28 -7.54 12.53
N GLU A 91 10.65 -7.17 13.65
CA GLU A 91 10.70 -5.79 14.17
C GLU A 91 12.13 -5.31 14.44
N LYS A 92 12.99 -6.18 14.98
CA LYS A 92 14.42 -5.84 15.19
C LYS A 92 15.12 -5.52 13.88
N VAL A 93 14.88 -6.31 12.83
CA VAL A 93 15.44 -6.04 11.49
C VAL A 93 14.92 -4.69 10.98
N LEU A 94 13.61 -4.46 11.06
CA LEU A 94 12.99 -3.22 10.58
C LEU A 94 13.46 -1.98 11.38
N SER A 95 13.87 -2.16 12.64
CA SER A 95 14.50 -1.09 13.42
C SER A 95 15.83 -0.58 12.86
N GLY A 96 16.50 -1.38 12.03
CA GLY A 96 17.69 -0.96 11.30
C GLY A 96 17.42 -0.04 10.10
N LEU A 97 16.16 0.12 9.68
CA LEU A 97 15.76 0.91 8.51
C LEU A 97 15.75 2.42 8.79
N ILE A 98 16.90 2.96 9.20
CA ILE A 98 17.16 4.39 9.32
C ILE A 98 17.82 4.85 8.03
N LEU A 99 17.31 5.90 7.38
CA LEU A 99 17.71 6.32 6.03
C LEU A 99 19.23 6.42 5.80
N ASP A 100 19.98 6.90 6.79
CA ASP A 100 21.43 7.10 6.69
C ASP A 100 22.27 5.91 7.20
N SER A 101 21.62 4.86 7.70
CA SER A 101 22.30 3.63 8.11
C SER A 101 22.81 2.83 6.91
N ASP A 102 23.85 2.02 7.12
CA ASP A 102 24.42 1.15 6.08
C ASP A 102 23.45 0.02 5.72
N ALA A 103 22.86 0.08 4.53
CA ALA A 103 21.90 -0.89 4.02
C ALA A 103 22.49 -2.30 3.94
N VAL A 104 23.80 -2.42 3.66
CA VAL A 104 24.48 -3.72 3.59
C VAL A 104 24.52 -4.38 4.97
N SER A 105 24.84 -3.61 6.02
CA SER A 105 24.78 -4.10 7.41
C SER A 105 23.38 -4.55 7.79
N VAL A 106 22.35 -3.79 7.42
CA VAL A 106 20.95 -4.18 7.65
C VAL A 106 20.59 -5.44 6.88
N ALA A 107 20.93 -5.52 5.59
CA ALA A 107 20.66 -6.68 4.74
C ALA A 107 21.32 -7.97 5.27
N ASN A 108 22.54 -7.86 5.78
CA ASN A 108 23.28 -8.96 6.40
C ASN A 108 22.76 -9.33 7.79
N SER A 109 22.04 -8.42 8.47
CA SER A 109 21.42 -8.69 9.77
C SER A 109 20.17 -9.56 9.68
N ILE A 110 19.57 -9.65 8.49
CA ILE A 110 18.41 -10.50 8.22
C ILE A 110 18.88 -11.96 8.32
N PRO A 111 18.39 -12.76 9.29
CA PRO A 111 18.77 -14.17 9.38
C PRO A 111 17.97 -15.00 8.37
N HIS A 112 18.58 -16.00 7.74
CA HIS A 112 17.84 -16.96 6.89
C HIS A 112 16.74 -17.69 7.65
N SER A 113 16.94 -17.97 8.94
CA SER A 113 15.92 -18.59 9.78
C SER A 113 14.67 -17.73 9.95
N LEU A 114 14.79 -16.39 9.86
CA LEU A 114 13.65 -15.48 9.91
C LEU A 114 12.79 -15.62 8.65
N GLU A 115 13.41 -15.63 7.46
CA GLU A 115 12.70 -15.80 6.20
C GLU A 115 11.96 -17.13 6.15
N SER A 116 12.63 -18.25 6.46
CA SER A 116 11.97 -19.56 6.49
C SER A 116 10.85 -19.63 7.52
N SER A 117 11.00 -18.96 8.67
CA SER A 117 9.93 -18.87 9.65
C SER A 117 8.74 -18.08 9.11
N LEU A 118 8.98 -16.94 8.44
CA LEU A 118 7.92 -16.13 7.82
C LEU A 118 7.23 -16.87 6.68
N GLU A 119 7.95 -17.67 5.89
CA GLU A 119 7.37 -18.56 4.87
C GLU A 119 6.45 -19.60 5.49
N MET A 120 6.84 -20.20 6.63
CA MET A 120 5.96 -21.11 7.37
C MET A 120 4.72 -20.40 7.91
N ILE A 121 4.87 -19.19 8.44
CA ILE A 121 3.73 -18.37 8.88
C ILE A 121 2.81 -18.05 7.70
N SER A 122 3.37 -17.70 6.54
CA SER A 122 2.61 -17.46 5.31
C SER A 122 1.79 -18.68 4.93
N ALA A 123 2.41 -19.86 4.84
CA ALA A 123 1.70 -21.08 4.51
C ALA A 123 0.57 -21.40 5.51
N TYR A 124 0.78 -21.08 6.79
CA TYR A 124 -0.24 -21.23 7.82
C TYR A 124 -1.40 -20.23 7.64
N LEU A 125 -1.09 -18.96 7.35
CA LEU A 125 -2.09 -17.94 7.05
C LEU A 125 -2.89 -18.27 5.78
N ASP A 126 -2.27 -18.81 4.75
CA ASP A 126 -2.97 -19.20 3.52
C ASP A 126 -4.04 -20.28 3.77
N ILE A 127 -3.81 -21.16 4.74
CA ILE A 127 -4.76 -22.21 5.12
C ILE A 127 -5.91 -21.65 5.98
N HIS A 128 -5.59 -20.79 6.94
CA HIS A 128 -6.52 -20.40 8.01
C HIS A 128 -7.15 -19.02 7.81
N CYS A 129 -6.53 -18.15 7.04
CA CYS A 129 -6.93 -16.79 6.74
C CYS A 129 -6.66 -16.50 5.26
N PRO A 130 -7.29 -17.25 4.32
CA PRO A 130 -7.07 -17.01 2.90
C PRO A 130 -7.50 -15.59 2.54
N GLU A 131 -6.53 -14.71 2.31
CA GLU A 131 -6.77 -13.45 1.61
C GLU A 131 -6.99 -13.82 0.16
N ALA A 132 -8.21 -13.63 -0.35
CA ALA A 132 -8.35 -13.61 -1.78
C ALA A 132 -7.73 -12.28 -2.28
N LEU A 133 -7.13 -12.30 -3.47
CA LEU A 133 -6.38 -11.17 -3.97
C LEU A 133 -6.84 -10.86 -5.40
N PRO A 134 -6.87 -9.57 -5.80
CA PRO A 134 -7.14 -9.21 -7.18
C PRO A 134 -6.09 -9.86 -8.09
N SER A 135 -6.53 -10.30 -9.27
CA SER A 135 -5.60 -10.82 -10.27
C SER A 135 -4.60 -9.73 -10.68
N LYS A 136 -3.43 -10.15 -11.18
CA LYS A 136 -2.44 -9.20 -11.72
C LYS A 136 -3.02 -8.34 -12.84
N ASP A 137 -3.89 -8.90 -13.67
CA ASP A 137 -4.55 -8.17 -14.76
C ASP A 137 -5.52 -7.12 -14.19
N ASN A 138 -6.33 -7.47 -13.18
CA ASN A 138 -7.19 -6.51 -12.51
C ASN A 138 -6.38 -5.36 -11.89
N LEU A 139 -5.24 -5.65 -11.25
CA LEU A 139 -4.37 -4.60 -10.69
C LEU A 139 -3.79 -3.70 -11.78
N LYS A 140 -3.39 -4.26 -12.94
CA LYS A 140 -2.92 -3.47 -14.08
C LYS A 140 -4.01 -2.57 -14.65
N ASP A 141 -5.23 -3.08 -14.76
CA ASP A 141 -6.38 -2.29 -15.25
C ASP A 141 -6.70 -1.13 -14.30
N LEU A 142 -6.66 -1.38 -12.99
CA LEU A 142 -6.83 -0.34 -11.97
C LEU A 142 -5.70 0.70 -12.03
N LEU A 143 -4.45 0.25 -12.17
CA LEU A 143 -3.28 1.14 -12.31
C LEU A 143 -3.40 2.03 -13.56
N GLY A 144 -3.80 1.44 -14.69
CA GLY A 144 -4.06 2.15 -15.93
C GLY A 144 -5.18 3.19 -15.80
N SER A 145 -6.25 2.83 -15.07
CA SER A 145 -7.36 3.75 -14.78
C SER A 145 -6.92 4.94 -13.93
N VAL A 146 -6.12 4.70 -12.88
CA VAL A 146 -5.56 5.78 -12.04
C VAL A 146 -4.65 6.68 -12.86
N SER A 147 -3.78 6.11 -13.68
CA SER A 147 -2.87 6.86 -14.56
C SER A 147 -3.63 7.76 -15.53
N GLN A 148 -4.67 7.21 -16.17
CA GLN A 148 -5.52 7.98 -17.08
C GLN A 148 -6.21 9.14 -16.34
N LEU A 149 -6.76 8.90 -15.15
CA LEU A 149 -7.40 9.95 -14.36
C LEU A 149 -6.41 11.06 -13.97
N MET A 150 -5.15 10.73 -13.67
CA MET A 150 -4.13 11.75 -13.41
C MET A 150 -3.89 12.64 -14.64
N GLU A 151 -3.86 12.06 -15.84
CA GLU A 151 -3.75 12.82 -17.10
C GLU A 151 -5.00 13.66 -17.39
N ASP A 152 -6.19 13.13 -17.10
CA ASP A 152 -7.45 13.86 -17.22
C ASP A 152 -7.48 15.07 -16.28
N ILE A 153 -6.96 14.94 -15.05
CA ILE A 153 -6.87 16.05 -14.09
C ILE A 153 -5.86 17.11 -14.54
N LYS A 154 -4.71 16.71 -15.10
CA LYS A 154 -3.69 17.65 -15.61
C LYS A 154 -4.21 18.44 -16.81
N SER A 155 -4.98 17.79 -17.67
CA SER A 155 -5.55 18.41 -18.89
C SER A 155 -6.85 19.16 -18.61
N ALA A 156 -7.52 18.86 -17.50
CA ALA A 156 -8.65 19.64 -17.03
C ALA A 156 -8.16 21.01 -16.53
N ASP A 157 -8.53 22.06 -17.26
CA ASP A 157 -8.37 23.46 -16.87
C ASP A 157 -9.15 23.74 -15.57
N LEU A 158 -8.50 23.44 -14.44
CA LEU A 158 -8.95 23.52 -13.04
C LEU A 158 -7.98 24.41 -12.26
N ASP A 159 -8.37 24.87 -11.07
CA ASP A 159 -7.44 25.62 -10.23
C ASP A 159 -6.30 24.73 -9.71
N ASN A 160 -5.09 25.28 -9.71
CA ASN A 160 -3.86 24.56 -9.32
C ASN A 160 -3.99 23.87 -7.96
N LYS A 161 -4.66 24.50 -6.99
CA LYS A 161 -4.81 23.92 -5.65
C LYS A 161 -5.62 22.62 -5.67
N PHE A 162 -6.69 22.56 -6.47
CA PHE A 162 -7.47 21.34 -6.66
C PHE A 162 -6.65 20.28 -7.42
N THR A 163 -6.01 20.68 -8.51
CA THR A 163 -5.16 19.83 -9.35
C THR A 163 -4.04 19.18 -8.54
N ASP A 164 -3.17 19.98 -7.93
CA ASP A 164 -2.01 19.52 -7.16
C ASP A 164 -2.44 18.58 -6.02
N PHE A 165 -3.54 18.94 -5.34
CA PHE A 165 -4.04 18.16 -4.22
C PHE A 165 -4.50 16.76 -4.65
N PHE A 166 -5.31 16.64 -5.71
CA PHE A 166 -5.80 15.34 -6.15
C PHE A 166 -4.75 14.54 -6.91
N LEU A 167 -3.84 15.20 -7.64
CA LEU A 167 -2.70 14.53 -8.24
C LEU A 167 -1.81 13.89 -7.18
N HIS A 168 -1.52 14.59 -6.08
CA HIS A 168 -0.75 14.00 -4.98
C HIS A 168 -1.44 12.77 -4.39
N ARG A 169 -2.76 12.81 -4.14
CA ARG A 169 -3.49 11.66 -3.61
C ARG A 169 -3.57 10.47 -4.57
N LEU A 170 -3.74 10.74 -5.85
CA LEU A 170 -3.75 9.70 -6.88
C LEU A 170 -2.36 9.11 -7.09
N ASP A 171 -1.30 9.90 -6.93
CA ASP A 171 0.08 9.42 -6.98
C ASP A 171 0.38 8.45 -5.81
N GLU A 172 -0.07 8.79 -4.59
CA GLU A 172 0.02 7.87 -3.44
C GLU A 172 -0.76 6.57 -3.67
N LEU A 173 -1.95 6.64 -4.28
CA LEU A 173 -2.74 5.45 -4.61
C LEU A 173 -2.12 4.63 -5.73
N HIS A 174 -1.63 5.29 -6.78
CA HIS A 174 -0.91 4.68 -7.88
C HIS A 174 0.31 3.90 -7.36
N TYR A 175 1.05 4.51 -6.43
CA TYR A 175 2.14 3.85 -5.73
C TYR A 175 1.69 2.61 -4.96
N ALA A 176 0.63 2.71 -4.16
CA ALA A 176 0.12 1.60 -3.38
C ALA A 176 -0.32 0.42 -4.28
N LEU A 177 -0.92 0.70 -5.44
CA LEU A 177 -1.29 -0.31 -6.43
C LEU A 177 -0.07 -0.93 -7.12
N ASN A 178 0.94 -0.13 -7.48
CA ASN A 178 2.14 -0.62 -8.15
C ASN A 178 2.98 -1.53 -7.24
N HIS A 179 2.97 -1.27 -5.94
CA HIS A 179 3.71 -2.03 -4.92
C HIS A 179 2.79 -2.87 -4.03
N TYR A 180 1.65 -3.29 -4.58
CA TYR A 180 0.65 -4.09 -3.89
C TYR A 180 1.22 -5.37 -3.28
N ASP A 181 2.21 -5.97 -3.93
CA ASP A 181 2.87 -7.20 -3.46
C ASP A 181 3.64 -7.03 -2.14
N THR A 182 4.03 -5.81 -1.79
CA THR A 182 4.74 -5.49 -0.54
C THR A 182 3.86 -4.74 0.46
N LEU A 183 2.98 -3.85 -0.02
CA LEU A 183 2.14 -3.00 0.83
C LEU A 183 0.78 -3.64 1.17
N GLY A 184 0.29 -4.51 0.29
CA GLY A 184 -0.94 -5.27 0.49
C GLY A 184 -2.24 -4.48 0.34
N PRO A 185 -3.38 -5.17 0.50
CA PRO A 185 -4.71 -4.59 0.32
C PRO A 185 -5.02 -3.47 1.32
N HIS A 186 -4.58 -3.61 2.57
CA HIS A 186 -4.88 -2.63 3.61
C HIS A 186 -4.37 -1.23 3.27
N GLU A 187 -3.19 -1.13 2.65
CA GLU A 187 -2.63 0.17 2.30
C GLU A 187 -3.37 0.82 1.13
N VAL A 188 -3.74 0.03 0.10
CA VAL A 188 -4.57 0.52 -1.00
C VAL A 188 -5.93 1.01 -0.50
N LEU A 189 -6.58 0.24 0.38
CA LEU A 189 -7.85 0.63 0.99
C LEU A 189 -7.74 1.94 1.77
N ARG A 190 -6.67 2.08 2.57
CA ARG A 190 -6.40 3.32 3.30
C ARG A 190 -6.26 4.52 2.36
N LYS A 191 -5.56 4.37 1.23
CA LYS A 191 -5.42 5.44 0.24
C LYS A 191 -6.74 5.80 -0.44
N VAL A 192 -7.59 4.81 -0.73
CA VAL A 192 -8.95 5.07 -1.21
C VAL A 192 -9.78 5.83 -0.17
N ASP A 193 -9.73 5.44 1.10
CA ASP A 193 -10.43 6.14 2.18
C ASP A 193 -9.94 7.59 2.35
N GLU A 194 -8.63 7.82 2.25
CA GLU A 194 -8.03 9.16 2.29
C GLU A 194 -8.53 10.05 1.13
N ILE A 195 -8.65 9.47 -0.07
CA ILE A 195 -9.21 10.14 -1.24
C ILE A 195 -10.69 10.49 -1.03
N PHE A 196 -11.49 9.54 -0.57
CA PHE A 196 -12.92 9.74 -0.32
C PHE A 196 -13.16 10.79 0.77
N GLY A 197 -12.44 10.69 1.89
CA GLY A 197 -12.48 11.72 2.93
C GLY A 197 -12.07 13.11 2.40
N SER A 198 -11.16 13.14 1.42
CA SER A 198 -10.75 14.39 0.79
C SER A 198 -11.79 14.96 -0.19
N LEU A 199 -12.48 14.11 -0.96
CA LEU A 199 -13.62 14.51 -1.78
C LEU A 199 -14.72 15.13 -0.92
N LEU A 200 -15.07 14.50 0.20
CA LEU A 200 -16.08 15.00 1.13
C LEU A 200 -15.71 16.37 1.69
N ARG A 201 -14.45 16.57 2.09
CA ARG A 201 -13.97 17.87 2.59
C ARG A 201 -14.01 18.96 1.51
N GLN A 202 -13.70 18.63 0.27
CA GLN A 202 -13.69 19.59 -0.84
C GLN A 202 -15.05 19.77 -1.53
N TYR A 203 -16.07 19.02 -1.10
CA TYR A 203 -17.39 18.98 -1.73
C TYR A 203 -18.04 20.35 -1.96
N PRO A 204 -17.96 21.33 -1.03
CA PRO A 204 -18.50 22.66 -1.26
C PRO A 204 -17.86 23.39 -2.45
N SER A 205 -16.55 23.20 -2.67
CA SER A 205 -15.83 23.79 -3.82
C SER A 205 -16.11 23.02 -5.11
N ILE A 206 -16.21 21.69 -5.03
CA ILE A 206 -16.55 20.82 -6.16
C ILE A 206 -17.92 21.19 -6.74
N ARG A 207 -18.93 21.40 -5.88
CA ARG A 207 -20.30 21.74 -6.33
C ARG A 207 -20.40 23.02 -7.15
N GLN A 208 -19.42 23.93 -7.08
CA GLN A 208 -19.43 25.21 -7.78
C GLN A 208 -18.91 25.13 -9.22
N SER A 209 -18.37 23.99 -9.66
CA SER A 209 -17.81 23.81 -11.01
C SER A 209 -18.20 22.46 -11.60
N SER A 210 -18.84 22.46 -12.77
CA SER A 210 -19.21 21.22 -13.48
C SER A 210 -17.97 20.37 -13.79
N LYS A 211 -16.87 20.99 -14.25
CA LYS A 211 -15.60 20.28 -14.50
C LYS A 211 -15.09 19.57 -13.24
N LYS A 212 -15.13 20.22 -12.07
CA LYS A 212 -14.73 19.59 -10.79
C LYS A 212 -15.65 18.44 -10.41
N GLN A 213 -16.95 18.56 -10.67
CA GLN A 213 -17.89 17.48 -10.39
C GLN A 213 -17.61 16.26 -11.26
N ASP A 214 -17.28 16.45 -12.54
CA ASP A 214 -16.97 15.33 -13.44
C ASP A 214 -15.69 14.61 -13.00
N ILE A 215 -14.64 15.35 -12.66
CA ILE A 215 -13.41 14.78 -12.08
C ILE A 215 -13.69 14.07 -10.75
N ALA A 216 -14.47 14.69 -9.85
CA ALA A 216 -14.83 14.08 -8.57
C ALA A 216 -15.59 12.76 -8.75
N LYS A 217 -16.49 12.67 -9.75
CA LYS A 217 -17.17 11.42 -10.12
C LYS A 217 -16.19 10.38 -10.62
N SER A 218 -15.24 10.76 -11.48
CA SER A 218 -14.21 9.82 -11.96
C SER A 218 -13.32 9.30 -10.82
N ILE A 219 -12.88 10.17 -9.91
CA ILE A 219 -12.15 9.77 -8.70
C ILE A 219 -12.99 8.80 -7.86
N PHE A 220 -14.26 9.12 -7.64
CA PHE A 220 -15.17 8.26 -6.89
C PHE A 220 -15.31 6.88 -7.53
N ASN A 221 -15.57 6.83 -8.83
CA ASN A 221 -15.75 5.59 -9.59
C ASN A 221 -14.52 4.69 -9.52
N ILE A 222 -13.31 5.26 -9.63
CA ILE A 222 -12.07 4.49 -9.49
C ILE A 222 -11.90 3.97 -8.06
N GLY A 223 -12.12 4.80 -7.05
CA GLY A 223 -12.06 4.35 -5.65
C GLY A 223 -13.05 3.21 -5.37
N THR A 224 -14.27 3.30 -5.91
CA THR A 224 -15.27 2.23 -5.80
C THR A 224 -14.84 0.97 -6.55
N ALA A 225 -14.28 1.09 -7.75
CA ALA A 225 -13.77 -0.06 -8.50
C ALA A 225 -12.65 -0.79 -7.74
N ILE A 226 -11.74 -0.04 -7.11
CA ILE A 226 -10.68 -0.59 -6.26
C ILE A 226 -11.28 -1.27 -5.02
N LEU A 227 -12.22 -0.61 -4.33
CA LEU A 227 -12.91 -1.20 -3.19
C LEU A 227 -13.57 -2.51 -3.59
N LEU A 228 -14.34 -2.54 -4.67
CA LEU A 228 -14.97 -3.77 -5.14
C LEU A 228 -13.93 -4.85 -5.46
N ALA A 229 -12.85 -4.51 -6.17
CA ALA A 229 -11.79 -5.46 -6.49
C ALA A 229 -11.10 -6.06 -5.25
N ILE A 230 -11.05 -5.33 -4.13
CA ILE A 230 -10.43 -5.78 -2.87
C ILE A 230 -11.46 -6.38 -1.89
N GLN A 231 -12.71 -5.90 -1.90
CA GLN A 231 -13.78 -6.23 -0.94
C GLN A 231 -14.71 -7.34 -1.40
N LEU A 232 -15.04 -7.48 -2.70
CA LEU A 232 -15.72 -8.70 -3.20
C LEU A 232 -14.93 -9.95 -2.85
N VAL A 233 -13.64 -9.76 -2.72
CA VAL A 233 -12.62 -10.75 -2.50
C VAL A 233 -12.48 -11.05 -0.99
N ASN A 234 -12.72 -10.06 -0.11
CA ASN A 234 -12.68 -10.21 1.36
C ASN A 234 -14.06 -10.29 2.04
N GLY A 235 -15.15 -10.37 1.27
CA GLY A 235 -16.52 -10.56 1.78
C GLY A 235 -17.12 -9.42 2.60
N SER A 236 -16.57 -8.20 2.53
CA SER A 236 -16.97 -7.05 3.39
C SER A 236 -17.40 -5.84 2.55
N PHE A 237 -18.72 -5.57 2.44
CA PHE A 237 -19.29 -4.55 1.53
C PHE A 237 -19.53 -3.16 2.14
N GLU A 238 -19.18 -2.92 3.41
CA GLU A 238 -19.73 -1.79 4.18
C GLU A 238 -19.26 -0.39 3.75
N LEU A 239 -18.11 -0.22 3.08
CA LEU A 239 -17.56 1.12 2.81
C LEU A 239 -18.19 1.79 1.59
N ALA A 240 -18.29 1.07 0.46
CA ALA A 240 -18.76 1.66 -0.80
C ALA A 240 -20.21 2.18 -0.74
N GLU A 241 -21.10 1.42 -0.07
CA GLU A 241 -22.52 1.75 0.07
C GLU A 241 -22.71 3.03 0.92
N ASN A 242 -21.95 3.16 2.01
CA ASN A 242 -22.02 4.33 2.90
C ASN A 242 -21.58 5.63 2.20
N TYR A 243 -20.53 5.61 1.38
CA TYR A 243 -20.09 6.80 0.66
C TYR A 243 -21.04 7.21 -0.46
N GLN A 244 -21.63 6.25 -1.19
CA GLN A 244 -22.62 6.54 -2.22
C GLN A 244 -23.87 7.18 -1.62
N HIS A 245 -24.34 6.69 -0.46
CA HIS A 245 -25.44 7.30 0.25
C HIS A 245 -25.13 8.73 0.72
N LEU A 246 -23.90 9.03 1.16
CA LEU A 246 -23.53 10.39 1.57
C LEU A 246 -23.50 11.37 0.38
N LEU A 247 -22.98 10.95 -0.78
CA LEU A 247 -22.94 11.79 -1.97
C LEU A 247 -24.32 12.01 -2.61
N VAL A 248 -25.22 11.02 -2.54
CA VAL A 248 -26.58 11.07 -3.13
C VAL A 248 -27.63 11.63 -2.17
N SER A 249 -27.54 11.40 -0.86
CA SER A 249 -28.52 11.92 0.12
C SER A 249 -28.43 13.44 0.33
N GLU A 250 -27.25 14.02 0.07
CA GLU A 250 -27.03 15.47 0.03
C GLU A 250 -27.62 16.16 -1.21
N GLU A 251 -28.00 15.41 -2.25
CA GLU A 251 -28.75 15.94 -3.41
C GLU A 251 -30.26 16.00 -3.15
N ARG A 252 -30.78 15.18 -2.23
CA ARG A 252 -32.23 15.08 -1.92
C ARG A 252 -32.71 16.05 -0.83
N LYS A 253 -31.83 16.84 -0.23
CA LYS A 253 -32.16 17.87 0.79
C LYS A 253 -32.27 19.29 0.21
N LYS A 254 -32.38 19.44 -1.11
CA LYS A 254 -32.71 20.68 -1.81
C LYS A 254 -33.96 20.47 -2.65
#